data_AF-A0A0G0A8Y2-F1
#
_entry.id   AF-A0A0G0A8Y2-F1
#
_cell.length_a   1.000
_cell.length_b   1.000
_cell.length_c   1.000
_cell.angle_alpha   90.00
_cell.angle_beta   90.00
_cell.angle_gamma   90.00
#
_symmetry.space_group_name_H-M   'P 1'
#
loop_
_entity.id
_entity.type
_entity.pdbx_description
1 polymer ?
#
loop_
_entity_poly.entity_id
_entity_poly.type
_entity_poly.pdbx_seq_one_letter_code
_entity_poly.pdbx_strand_id
1 'polypeptide(L)'
;MATQNDYIKKLEQVSKMTADEAKKALLDEVQRDLTSEIAKKIRAAEERIKLDAHEKANEILADALKHGVTTFVAEYTVSSIIVPNEEVKGRIIGAEGRNIRAFEKDAGVEILIDETNEIRISSFDSVRREVAKRALEILIKDSRIQPSRIEEVMKLTRANMKDVLLEEGKKIAEECGVYNLPVDLLRLIGKFKFRTSYGQNLGHHTIEETKMGIALAEELSVKVDVVRLGCLLHDIGKVVTDEEGNHIDVGVTTAKKFGIPKEVVNCIAEHHEDKPFSSIESYLVWVADAASGSRPGARYEPHEGYVKRMDKIEELVKGFEGVETAYAFQAGRDVRVFVDPNEVDDDRLTVLVHEITQKLEKEAEYAGQIKVTAVRETRAVDTTSAK
;
A
#
# COMPACT_ATOMS: atom_id res chain seq x y z
N MET A 1 33.78 -84.29 19.23
CA MET A 1 33.29 -83.06 18.59
C MET A 1 33.46 -81.94 19.58
N ALA A 2 34.14 -80.84 19.22
CA ALA A 2 34.27 -79.71 20.12
C ALA A 2 32.88 -79.18 20.47
N THR A 3 32.63 -78.94 21.75
CA THR A 3 31.33 -78.47 22.22
C THR A 3 31.16 -77.00 21.87
N GLN A 4 29.92 -76.53 21.75
CA GLN A 4 29.62 -75.11 21.47
C GLN A 4 30.35 -74.16 22.46
N ASN A 5 30.51 -74.60 23.71
CA ASN A 5 31.26 -73.88 24.74
C ASN A 5 32.78 -73.76 24.46
N ASP A 6 33.38 -74.77 23.83
CA ASP A 6 34.81 -74.73 23.47
C ASP A 6 35.07 -73.72 22.35
N TYR A 7 34.12 -73.56 21.43
CA TYR A 7 34.19 -72.54 20.39
C TYR A 7 34.01 -71.13 20.94
N ILE A 8 33.09 -70.94 21.89
CA ILE A 8 32.87 -69.65 22.58
C ILE A 8 34.14 -69.22 23.31
N LYS A 9 34.75 -70.10 24.12
CA LYS A 9 36.01 -69.78 24.84
C LYS A 9 37.18 -69.42 23.93
N LYS A 10 37.32 -70.09 22.79
CA LYS A 10 38.36 -69.75 21.80
C LYS A 10 38.11 -68.39 21.17
N LEU A 11 36.85 -68.05 20.87
CA LEU A 11 36.46 -66.74 20.36
C LEU A 11 36.68 -65.63 21.39
N GLU A 12 36.39 -65.88 22.68
CA GLU A 12 36.68 -64.96 23.79
C GLU A 12 38.17 -64.69 23.95
N GLN A 13 39.02 -65.72 23.83
CA GLN A 13 40.48 -65.56 23.88
C GLN A 13 41.04 -64.75 22.71
N VAL A 14 40.51 -64.95 21.49
CA VAL A 14 40.98 -64.25 20.29
C VAL A 14 40.50 -62.80 20.26
N SER A 15 39.25 -62.55 20.68
CA SER A 15 38.65 -61.22 20.73
C SER A 15 39.06 -60.40 21.96
N LYS A 16 39.65 -61.03 22.99
CA LYS A 16 39.96 -60.45 24.31
C LYS A 16 38.72 -59.85 25.00
N MET A 17 37.53 -60.34 24.69
CA MET A 17 36.27 -59.91 25.27
C MET A 17 35.48 -61.15 25.70
N THR A 18 34.75 -61.04 26.81
CA THR A 18 33.75 -62.06 27.18
C THR A 18 32.54 -61.98 26.26
N ALA A 19 31.77 -63.07 26.13
CA ALA A 19 30.55 -63.08 25.32
C ALA A 19 29.55 -61.97 25.69
N ASP A 20 29.44 -61.64 26.98
CA ASP A 20 28.56 -60.57 27.47
C ASP A 20 29.08 -59.16 27.13
N GLU A 21 30.39 -58.94 27.17
CA GLU A 21 31.01 -57.67 26.75
C GLU A 21 30.86 -57.44 25.24
N ALA A 22 31.05 -58.48 24.43
CA ALA A 22 30.85 -58.42 22.99
C ALA A 22 29.38 -58.12 22.64
N LYS A 23 28.44 -58.75 23.35
CA LYS A 23 27.00 -58.48 23.21
C LYS A 23 26.65 -57.05 23.60
N LYS A 24 27.22 -56.53 24.69
CA LYS A 24 26.98 -55.15 25.14
C LYS A 24 27.55 -54.13 24.16
N ALA A 25 28.77 -54.33 23.67
CA ALA A 25 29.39 -53.47 22.67
C ALA A 25 28.58 -53.44 21.36
N LEU A 26 28.11 -54.60 20.89
CA LEU A 26 27.24 -54.69 19.73
C LEU A 26 25.91 -53.95 19.94
N LEU A 27 25.28 -54.12 21.11
CA LEU A 27 24.03 -53.41 21.43
C LEU A 27 24.24 -51.89 21.52
N ASP A 28 25.35 -51.43 22.11
CA ASP A 28 25.69 -50.01 22.20
C ASP A 28 25.95 -49.40 20.80
N GLU A 29 26.61 -50.13 19.91
CA GLU A 29 26.88 -49.71 18.53
C GLU A 29 25.59 -49.66 17.70
N VAL A 30 24.76 -50.71 17.78
CA VAL A 30 23.43 -50.74 17.16
C VAL A 30 22.55 -49.60 17.70
N GLN A 31 22.62 -49.30 19.00
CA GLN A 31 21.86 -48.20 19.60
C GLN A 31 22.34 -46.84 19.08
N ARG A 32 23.65 -46.63 18.89
CA ARG A 32 24.19 -45.39 18.29
C ARG A 32 23.79 -45.24 16.84
N ASP A 33 23.88 -46.32 16.06
CA ASP A 33 23.49 -46.32 14.65
C ASP A 33 21.99 -46.06 14.48
N LEU A 34 21.16 -46.72 15.28
CA LEU A 34 19.71 -46.46 15.33
C LEU A 34 19.41 -45.02 15.74
N THR A 35 20.13 -44.46 16.72
CA THR A 35 19.95 -43.06 17.14
C THR A 35 20.25 -42.10 15.99
N SER A 36 21.34 -42.34 15.26
CA SER A 36 21.71 -41.55 14.07
C SER A 36 20.66 -41.66 12.96
N GLU A 37 20.16 -42.87 12.70
CA GLU A 37 19.14 -43.12 11.69
C GLU A 37 17.78 -42.46 12.05
N ILE A 38 17.37 -42.56 13.31
CA ILE A 38 16.18 -41.90 13.85
C ILE A 38 16.33 -40.38 13.70
N ALA A 39 17.47 -39.80 14.08
CA ALA A 39 17.71 -38.37 13.94
C ALA A 39 17.71 -37.89 12.48
N LYS A 40 18.15 -38.73 11.52
CA LYS A 40 18.03 -38.44 10.08
C LYS A 40 16.57 -38.48 9.62
N LYS A 41 15.80 -39.49 10.05
CA LYS A 41 14.36 -39.60 9.73
C LYS A 41 13.55 -38.44 10.29
N ILE A 42 13.84 -38.01 11.53
CA ILE A 42 13.20 -36.85 12.15
C ILE A 42 13.48 -35.59 11.33
N ARG A 43 14.75 -35.31 11.02
CA ARG A 43 15.11 -34.12 10.22
C ARG A 43 14.48 -34.12 8.83
N ALA A 44 14.50 -35.27 8.14
CA ALA A 44 13.86 -35.40 6.83
C ALA A 44 12.33 -35.20 6.91
N ALA A 45 11.69 -35.70 7.98
CA ALA A 45 10.28 -35.47 8.22
C ALA A 45 9.97 -34.00 8.52
N GLU A 46 10.77 -33.34 9.35
CA GLU A 46 10.64 -31.90 9.66
C GLU A 46 10.83 -31.03 8.41
N GLU A 47 11.82 -31.34 7.56
CA GLU A 47 12.01 -30.64 6.28
C GLU A 47 10.82 -30.83 5.35
N ARG A 48 10.29 -32.06 5.24
CA ARG A 48 9.09 -32.31 4.45
C ARG A 48 7.88 -31.55 4.98
N ILE A 49 7.67 -31.56 6.30
CA ILE A 49 6.58 -30.80 6.94
C ILE A 49 6.72 -29.30 6.64
N LYS A 50 7.94 -28.74 6.64
CA LYS A 50 8.16 -27.33 6.29
C LYS A 50 7.82 -27.03 4.83
N LEU A 51 8.19 -27.91 3.91
CA LEU A 51 7.87 -27.76 2.48
C LEU A 51 6.36 -27.86 2.25
N ASP A 52 5.73 -28.90 2.80
CA ASP A 52 4.29 -29.13 2.70
C ASP A 52 3.50 -27.94 3.30
N ALA A 53 3.95 -27.42 4.45
CA ALA A 53 3.35 -26.24 5.08
C ALA A 53 3.52 -24.96 4.25
N HIS A 54 4.67 -24.77 3.61
CA HIS A 54 4.91 -23.63 2.72
C HIS A 54 4.02 -23.69 1.47
N GLU A 55 3.90 -24.86 0.84
CA GLU A 55 2.96 -25.05 -0.27
C GLU A 55 1.53 -24.78 0.16
N LYS A 56 1.11 -25.32 1.32
CA LYS A 56 -0.25 -25.12 1.82
C LYS A 56 -0.55 -23.66 2.18
N ALA A 57 0.41 -22.94 2.75
CA ALA A 57 0.27 -21.52 3.03
C ALA A 57 0.07 -20.70 1.74
N ASN A 58 0.82 -21.02 0.68
CA ASN A 58 0.63 -20.36 -0.61
C ASN A 58 -0.74 -20.66 -1.24
N GLU A 59 -1.25 -21.89 -1.11
CA GLU A 59 -2.61 -22.23 -1.55
C GLU A 59 -3.67 -21.42 -0.82
N ILE A 60 -3.57 -21.32 0.52
CA ILE A 60 -4.49 -20.56 1.37
C ILE A 60 -4.47 -19.08 0.98
N LEU A 61 -3.29 -18.50 0.81
CA LEU A 61 -3.14 -17.11 0.40
C LEU A 61 -3.72 -16.86 -1.00
N ALA A 62 -3.47 -17.76 -1.95
CA ALA A 62 -4.02 -17.66 -3.30
C ALA A 62 -5.55 -17.73 -3.30
N ASP A 63 -6.14 -18.61 -2.48
CA ASP A 63 -7.61 -18.72 -2.36
C ASP A 63 -8.21 -17.49 -1.67
N ALA A 64 -7.59 -16.98 -0.61
CA ALA A 64 -8.02 -15.74 0.05
C ALA A 64 -7.97 -14.53 -0.91
N LEU A 65 -6.91 -14.39 -1.70
CA LEU A 65 -6.78 -13.30 -2.68
C LEU A 65 -7.88 -13.34 -3.75
N LYS A 66 -8.32 -14.54 -4.15
CA LYS A 66 -9.43 -14.73 -5.10
C LYS A 66 -10.76 -14.15 -4.59
N HIS A 67 -10.98 -14.15 -3.27
CA HIS A 67 -12.18 -13.57 -2.67
C HIS A 67 -12.22 -12.03 -2.75
N GLY A 68 -11.06 -11.39 -2.91
CA GLY A 68 -10.94 -9.96 -3.15
C GLY A 68 -11.10 -9.55 -4.63
N VAL A 69 -11.53 -10.43 -5.53
CA VAL A 69 -11.78 -10.00 -6.92
C VAL A 69 -13.08 -9.19 -6.97
N THR A 70 -12.98 -7.91 -7.31
CA THR A 70 -14.12 -7.01 -7.47
C THR A 70 -14.35 -6.67 -8.95
N THR A 71 -15.60 -6.44 -9.34
CA THR A 71 -15.98 -6.10 -10.73
C THR A 71 -15.89 -4.61 -11.03
N PHE A 72 -15.29 -3.81 -10.15
CA PHE A 72 -15.30 -2.35 -10.25
C PHE A 72 -14.18 -1.83 -11.15
N VAL A 73 -14.53 -0.87 -12.02
CA VAL A 73 -13.57 -0.12 -12.83
C VAL A 73 -12.99 0.99 -11.96
N ALA A 74 -11.67 1.17 -11.97
CA ALA A 74 -11.00 2.24 -11.24
C ALA A 74 -11.56 3.62 -11.66
N GLU A 75 -12.16 4.34 -10.71
CA GLU A 75 -12.59 5.73 -10.91
C GLU A 75 -11.39 6.68 -10.71
N TYR A 76 -11.12 7.54 -11.70
CA TYR A 76 -9.97 8.43 -11.69
C TYR A 76 -10.02 9.51 -10.59
N THR A 77 -8.84 9.88 -10.10
CA THR A 77 -8.56 10.78 -8.98
C THR A 77 -9.02 12.24 -9.16
N VAL A 78 -9.48 12.60 -10.36
CA VAL A 78 -9.79 13.98 -10.76
C VAL A 78 -11.29 14.16 -10.80
N SER A 79 -11.80 15.01 -9.90
CA SER A 79 -13.18 15.49 -9.99
C SER A 79 -13.24 16.52 -11.11
N SER A 80 -13.55 16.07 -12.34
CA SER A 80 -13.75 16.95 -13.48
C SER A 80 -15.18 16.94 -14.01
N ILE A 81 -15.55 18.04 -14.64
CA ILE A 81 -16.82 18.24 -15.34
C ILE A 81 -16.52 18.71 -16.75
N ILE A 82 -17.13 18.04 -17.73
CA ILE A 82 -17.08 18.46 -19.13
C ILE A 82 -18.20 19.47 -19.36
N VAL A 83 -17.80 20.66 -19.80
CA VAL A 83 -18.69 21.76 -20.15
C VAL A 83 -19.07 21.66 -21.62
N PRO A 84 -20.34 21.89 -22.01
CA PRO A 84 -20.78 21.69 -23.39
C PRO A 84 -20.23 22.72 -24.38
N ASN A 85 -19.92 23.95 -23.94
CA ASN A 85 -19.38 25.01 -24.78
C ASN A 85 -18.72 26.14 -23.96
N GLU A 86 -17.94 26.98 -24.64
CA GLU A 86 -17.27 28.16 -24.06
C GLU A 86 -18.24 29.19 -23.45
N GLU A 87 -19.49 29.25 -23.91
CA GLU A 87 -20.49 30.17 -23.35
C GLU A 87 -20.89 29.79 -21.91
N VAL A 88 -21.03 28.49 -21.63
CA VAL A 88 -21.27 28.00 -20.26
C VAL A 88 -20.05 28.27 -19.38
N LYS A 89 -18.84 28.04 -19.90
CA LYS A 89 -17.58 28.34 -19.20
C LYS A 89 -17.47 29.82 -18.84
N GLY A 90 -17.82 30.72 -19.77
CA GLY A 90 -17.90 32.17 -19.53
C GLY A 90 -18.90 32.55 -18.43
N ARG A 91 -20.04 31.86 -18.34
CA ARG A 91 -21.02 32.06 -17.25
C ARG A 91 -20.54 31.54 -15.90
N ILE A 92 -19.78 30.44 -15.88
CA ILE A 92 -19.15 29.91 -14.66
C ILE A 92 -18.13 30.91 -14.10
N ILE A 93 -17.30 31.50 -14.98
CA ILE A 93 -16.34 32.54 -14.59
C ILE A 93 -17.10 33.80 -14.13
N GLY A 94 -18.05 34.27 -14.94
CA GLY A 94 -18.79 35.51 -14.72
C GLY A 94 -17.94 36.76 -14.96
N ALA A 95 -18.58 37.93 -14.99
CA ALA A 95 -17.88 39.21 -15.14
C ALA A 95 -16.83 39.38 -14.02
N GLU A 96 -15.57 39.66 -14.38
CA GLU A 96 -14.43 39.82 -13.47
C GLU A 96 -14.18 38.61 -12.54
N GLY A 97 -14.64 37.42 -12.91
CA GLY A 97 -14.52 36.22 -12.07
C GLY A 97 -15.45 36.22 -10.86
N ARG A 98 -16.51 37.05 -10.84
CA ARG A 98 -17.41 37.17 -9.69
C ARG A 98 -18.11 35.85 -9.34
N ASN A 99 -18.51 35.08 -10.34
CA ASN A 99 -19.27 33.85 -10.13
C ASN A 99 -18.37 32.72 -9.63
N ILE A 100 -17.22 32.53 -10.27
CA ILE A 100 -16.25 31.51 -9.86
C ILE A 100 -15.74 31.77 -8.44
N ARG A 101 -15.39 33.02 -8.09
CA ARG A 101 -14.98 33.37 -6.72
C ARG A 101 -16.08 33.14 -5.68
N ALA A 102 -17.33 33.45 -6.02
CA ALA A 102 -18.46 33.18 -5.14
C ALA A 102 -18.66 31.67 -4.93
N PHE A 103 -18.51 30.89 -6.00
CA PHE A 103 -18.59 29.43 -5.95
C PHE A 103 -17.46 28.82 -5.12
N GLU A 104 -16.21 29.18 -5.41
CA GLU A 104 -15.02 28.71 -4.69
C GLU A 104 -15.11 29.03 -3.19
N LYS A 105 -15.55 30.24 -2.85
CA LYS A 105 -15.74 30.68 -1.47
C LYS A 105 -16.82 29.85 -0.75
N ASP A 106 -17.97 29.63 -1.38
CA ASP A 106 -19.08 28.92 -0.73
C ASP A 106 -18.84 27.40 -0.68
N ALA A 107 -18.20 26.83 -1.70
CA ALA A 107 -17.86 25.42 -1.76
C ALA A 107 -16.59 25.05 -0.96
N GLY A 108 -15.68 26.00 -0.74
CA GLY A 108 -14.38 25.74 -0.12
C GLY A 108 -13.49 24.86 -1.00
N VAL A 109 -13.49 25.14 -2.31
CA VAL A 109 -12.73 24.42 -3.34
C VAL A 109 -12.06 25.44 -4.26
N GLU A 110 -11.06 24.99 -5.01
CA GLU A 110 -10.44 25.74 -6.11
C GLU A 110 -10.89 25.14 -7.43
N ILE A 111 -11.30 26.00 -8.37
CA ILE A 111 -11.72 25.58 -9.70
C ILE A 111 -10.60 25.93 -10.69
N LEU A 112 -10.04 24.90 -11.30
CA LEU A 112 -9.04 25.03 -12.34
C LEU A 112 -9.72 24.93 -13.69
N ILE A 113 -9.65 26.03 -14.44
CA ILE A 113 -10.19 26.15 -15.79
C ILE A 113 -9.01 26.28 -16.75
N ASP A 114 -8.87 25.34 -17.68
CA ASP A 114 -7.84 25.39 -18.73
C ASP A 114 -8.46 25.75 -20.10
N GLU A 115 -7.67 25.71 -21.17
CA GLU A 115 -8.13 26.01 -22.54
C GLU A 115 -9.10 24.95 -23.09
N THR A 116 -9.24 23.80 -22.42
CA THR A 116 -10.17 22.74 -22.82
C THR A 116 -11.58 22.99 -22.29
N ASN A 117 -12.54 22.17 -22.70
CA ASN A 117 -13.90 22.16 -22.15
C ASN A 117 -14.00 21.42 -20.80
N GLU A 118 -12.87 21.07 -20.17
CA GLU A 118 -12.82 20.38 -18.90
C GLU A 118 -12.57 21.36 -17.74
N ILE A 119 -13.39 21.30 -16.70
CA ILE A 119 -13.18 22.03 -15.45
C ILE A 119 -12.77 21.03 -14.38
N ARG A 120 -11.63 21.28 -13.73
CA ARG A 120 -11.12 20.46 -12.62
C ARG A 120 -11.42 21.12 -11.27
N ILE A 121 -11.90 20.33 -10.32
CA ILE A 121 -12.20 20.77 -8.95
C ILE A 121 -11.14 20.22 -7.99
N SER A 122 -10.43 21.12 -7.32
CA SER A 122 -9.38 20.80 -6.35
C SER A 122 -9.84 21.13 -4.92
N SER A 123 -9.71 20.18 -4.01
CA SER A 123 -9.87 20.38 -2.56
C SER A 123 -9.30 19.17 -1.81
N PHE A 124 -8.79 19.39 -0.60
CA PHE A 124 -8.30 18.33 0.28
C PHE A 124 -9.44 17.45 0.83
N ASP A 125 -10.63 18.03 0.97
CA ASP A 125 -11.83 17.34 1.45
C ASP A 125 -12.60 16.75 0.25
N SER A 126 -12.65 15.42 0.17
CA SER A 126 -13.33 14.70 -0.90
C SER A 126 -14.83 14.98 -0.96
N VAL A 127 -15.47 15.20 0.19
CA VAL A 127 -16.90 15.52 0.26
C VAL A 127 -17.15 16.92 -0.29
N ARG A 128 -16.29 17.89 0.02
CA ARG A 128 -16.39 19.24 -0.57
C ARG A 128 -16.24 19.20 -2.09
N ARG A 129 -15.28 18.42 -2.61
CA ARG A 129 -15.13 18.22 -4.07
C ARG A 129 -16.39 17.66 -4.70
N GLU A 130 -16.99 16.64 -4.10
CA GLU A 130 -18.20 16.03 -4.64
C GLU A 130 -19.43 16.96 -4.54
N VAL A 131 -19.58 17.69 -3.43
CA VAL A 131 -20.63 18.71 -3.28
C VAL A 131 -20.48 19.78 -4.36
N ALA A 132 -19.25 20.29 -4.56
CA ALA A 132 -18.95 21.26 -5.62
C ALA A 132 -19.28 20.70 -7.00
N LYS A 133 -18.87 19.46 -7.29
CA LYS A 133 -19.15 18.80 -8.57
C LYS A 133 -20.65 18.77 -8.86
N ARG A 134 -21.45 18.22 -7.93
CA ARG A 134 -22.91 18.12 -8.09
C ARG A 134 -23.59 19.49 -8.19
N ALA A 135 -23.16 20.44 -7.37
CA ALA A 135 -23.69 21.79 -7.42
C ALA A 135 -23.42 22.46 -8.78
N LEU A 136 -22.21 22.30 -9.31
CA LEU A 136 -21.84 22.84 -10.61
C LEU A 136 -22.63 22.18 -11.75
N GLU A 137 -22.85 20.86 -11.71
CA GLU A 137 -23.72 20.15 -12.66
C GLU A 137 -25.17 20.66 -12.64
N ILE A 138 -25.73 20.93 -11.45
CA ILE A 138 -27.07 21.51 -11.30
C ILE A 138 -27.11 22.93 -11.89
N LEU A 139 -26.11 23.76 -11.59
CA LEU A 139 -26.02 25.13 -12.08
C LEU A 139 -25.86 25.20 -13.60
N ILE A 140 -25.09 24.29 -14.20
CA ILE A 140 -24.94 24.16 -15.65
C ILE A 140 -26.28 23.80 -16.30
N LYS A 141 -27.00 22.83 -15.74
CA LYS A 141 -28.34 22.43 -16.23
C LYS A 141 -29.37 23.55 -16.09
N ASP A 142 -29.32 24.29 -15.00
CA ASP A 142 -30.23 25.42 -14.71
C ASP A 142 -29.86 26.69 -15.49
N SER A 143 -28.68 26.76 -16.11
CA SER A 143 -28.16 27.89 -16.91
C SER A 143 -27.97 29.21 -16.14
N ARG A 144 -28.48 29.31 -14.91
CA ARG A 144 -28.44 30.47 -14.00
C ARG A 144 -27.29 30.34 -13.00
N ILE A 145 -26.17 30.96 -13.34
CA ILE A 145 -24.96 30.96 -12.50
C ILE A 145 -24.76 32.39 -11.96
N GLN A 146 -25.35 32.68 -10.81
CA GLN A 146 -25.24 33.97 -10.11
C GLN A 146 -25.00 33.70 -8.62
N PRO A 147 -24.34 34.61 -7.87
CA PRO A 147 -23.97 34.36 -6.48
C PRO A 147 -25.12 33.87 -5.57
N SER A 148 -26.32 34.47 -5.71
CA SER A 148 -27.51 34.06 -4.93
C SER A 148 -27.97 32.63 -5.25
N ARG A 149 -27.93 32.25 -6.53
CA ARG A 149 -28.31 30.90 -6.95
C ARG A 149 -27.26 29.86 -6.58
N ILE A 150 -25.99 30.22 -6.65
CA ILE A 150 -24.88 29.38 -6.19
C ILE A 150 -25.08 29.02 -4.71
N GLU A 151 -25.31 30.00 -3.86
CA GLU A 151 -25.53 29.79 -2.42
C GLU A 151 -26.74 28.87 -2.15
N GLU A 152 -27.85 29.09 -2.87
CA GLU A 152 -29.05 28.27 -2.76
C GLU A 152 -28.78 26.80 -3.15
N VAL A 153 -28.17 26.57 -4.31
CA VAL A 153 -27.86 25.23 -4.83
C VAL A 153 -26.85 24.53 -3.93
N MET A 154 -25.85 25.24 -3.43
CA MET A 154 -24.84 24.69 -2.52
C MET A 154 -25.46 24.26 -1.19
N LYS A 155 -26.37 25.05 -0.62
CA LYS A 155 -27.11 24.69 0.60
C LYS A 155 -27.96 23.44 0.40
N LEU A 156 -28.70 23.36 -0.70
CA LEU A 156 -29.50 22.19 -1.04
C LEU A 156 -28.63 20.95 -1.27
N THR A 157 -27.53 21.09 -2.03
CA THR A 157 -26.62 19.99 -2.34
C THR A 157 -25.94 19.45 -1.08
N ARG A 158 -25.54 20.32 -0.14
CA ARG A 158 -25.01 19.90 1.17
C ARG A 158 -26.03 19.15 2.01
N ALA A 159 -27.29 19.57 1.98
CA ALA A 159 -28.37 18.86 2.69
C ALA A 159 -28.57 17.45 2.13
N ASN A 160 -28.69 17.33 0.80
CA ASN A 160 -28.87 16.05 0.11
C ASN A 160 -27.65 15.12 0.26
N MET A 161 -26.44 15.68 0.40
CA MET A 161 -25.22 14.89 0.57
C MET A 161 -25.25 14.03 1.84
N LYS A 162 -25.96 14.45 2.90
CA LYS A 162 -26.08 13.64 4.12
C LYS A 162 -26.80 12.31 3.89
N ASP A 163 -27.80 12.32 3.02
CA ASP A 163 -28.56 11.11 2.68
C ASP A 163 -27.77 10.22 1.72
N VAL A 164 -27.07 10.81 0.76
CA VAL A 164 -26.14 10.10 -0.13
C VAL A 164 -25.06 9.38 0.70
N LEU A 165 -24.41 10.07 1.64
CA LEU A 165 -23.40 9.47 2.51
C LEU A 165 -23.97 8.34 3.35
N LEU A 166 -25.20 8.47 3.85
CA LEU A 166 -25.83 7.40 4.60
C LEU A 166 -26.13 6.18 3.72
N GLU A 167 -26.61 6.39 2.50
CA GLU A 167 -26.90 5.31 1.55
C GLU A 167 -25.62 4.58 1.13
N GLU A 168 -24.58 5.31 0.74
CA GLU A 168 -23.29 4.73 0.35
C GLU A 168 -22.62 4.02 1.54
N GLY A 169 -22.71 4.58 2.74
CA GLY A 169 -22.19 3.94 3.96
C GLY A 169 -22.89 2.62 4.27
N LYS A 170 -24.20 2.53 4.06
CA LYS A 170 -24.96 1.28 4.19
C LYS A 170 -24.51 0.24 3.16
N LYS A 171 -24.35 0.64 1.89
CA LYS A 171 -23.89 -0.26 0.82
C LYS A 171 -22.52 -0.85 1.14
N ILE A 172 -21.56 -0.01 1.54
CA ILE A 172 -20.20 -0.46 1.91
C ILE A 172 -20.26 -1.43 3.10
N ALA A 173 -21.00 -1.08 4.16
CA ALA A 173 -21.11 -1.93 5.34
C ALA A 173 -21.79 -3.28 5.01
N GLU A 174 -22.83 -3.27 4.18
CA GLU A 174 -23.54 -4.48 3.72
C GLU A 174 -22.64 -5.38 2.88
N GLU A 175 -21.86 -4.83 1.94
CA GLU A 175 -20.88 -5.59 1.17
C GLU A 175 -19.76 -6.21 2.02
N CYS A 176 -19.43 -5.55 3.14
CA CYS A 176 -18.53 -6.08 4.16
C CYS A 176 -19.20 -7.10 5.10
N GLY A 177 -20.52 -7.30 5.02
CA GLY A 177 -21.28 -8.17 5.92
C GLY A 177 -21.46 -7.61 7.34
N VAL A 178 -21.37 -6.29 7.52
CA VAL A 178 -21.52 -5.60 8.81
C VAL A 178 -22.87 -4.89 8.85
N TYR A 179 -23.66 -5.22 9.87
CA TYR A 179 -25.00 -4.65 10.08
C TYR A 179 -25.07 -3.95 11.44
N ASN A 180 -26.07 -3.09 11.63
CA ASN A 180 -26.38 -2.41 12.90
C ASN A 180 -25.33 -1.40 13.41
N LEU A 181 -24.61 -0.73 12.52
CA LEU A 181 -23.74 0.39 12.91
C LEU A 181 -24.55 1.67 13.21
N PRO A 182 -24.07 2.55 14.12
CA PRO A 182 -24.68 3.86 14.35
C PRO A 182 -24.79 4.67 13.05
N VAL A 183 -25.89 5.41 12.90
CA VAL A 183 -26.18 6.20 11.68
C VAL A 183 -25.06 7.19 11.35
N ASP A 184 -24.48 7.85 12.36
CA ASP A 184 -23.39 8.79 12.14
C ASP A 184 -22.08 8.10 11.74
N LEU A 185 -21.84 6.86 12.21
CA LEU A 185 -20.70 6.06 11.74
C LEU A 185 -20.90 5.61 10.30
N LEU A 186 -22.12 5.20 9.92
CA LEU A 186 -22.45 4.89 8.52
C LEU A 186 -22.21 6.10 7.61
N ARG A 187 -22.56 7.32 8.04
CA ARG A 187 -22.26 8.54 7.27
C ARG A 187 -20.76 8.77 7.10
N LEU A 188 -19.94 8.44 8.10
CA LEU A 188 -18.48 8.51 7.97
C LEU A 188 -17.97 7.48 6.96
N ILE A 189 -18.42 6.23 7.06
CA ILE A 189 -18.09 5.16 6.10
C ILE A 189 -18.50 5.56 4.68
N GLY A 190 -19.65 6.22 4.50
CA GLY A 190 -20.08 6.71 3.18
C GLY A 190 -19.12 7.68 2.52
N LYS A 191 -18.29 8.39 3.31
CA LYS A 191 -17.23 9.27 2.75
C LYS A 191 -16.14 8.47 2.03
N PHE A 192 -16.00 7.17 2.30
CA PHE A 192 -15.01 6.30 1.64
C PHE A 192 -15.23 6.27 0.12
N LYS A 193 -16.49 6.34 -0.34
CA LYS A 193 -16.83 6.39 -1.77
C LYS A 193 -16.17 7.58 -2.49
N PHE A 194 -15.92 8.69 -1.79
CA PHE A 194 -15.36 9.90 -2.40
C PHE A 194 -13.86 10.08 -2.12
N ARG A 195 -13.29 9.25 -1.24
CA ARG A 195 -11.88 9.32 -0.86
C ARG A 195 -11.06 8.38 -1.74
N THR A 196 -9.93 8.89 -2.22
CA THR A 196 -8.95 8.10 -2.99
C THR A 196 -7.60 8.20 -2.30
N SER A 197 -6.88 7.09 -2.20
CA SER A 197 -5.49 7.03 -1.73
C SER A 197 -4.64 6.34 -2.78
N TYR A 198 -3.57 7.00 -3.25
CA TYR A 198 -2.69 6.48 -4.30
C TYR A 198 -3.42 6.00 -5.58
N GLY A 199 -4.52 6.66 -5.95
CA GLY A 199 -5.35 6.29 -7.11
C GLY A 199 -6.38 5.19 -6.85
N GLN A 200 -6.38 4.56 -5.68
CA GLN A 200 -7.38 3.57 -5.28
C GLN A 200 -8.52 4.22 -4.47
N ASN A 201 -9.77 3.96 -4.85
CA ASN A 201 -10.92 4.40 -4.07
C ASN A 201 -10.96 3.67 -2.72
N LEU A 202 -11.14 4.42 -1.62
CA LEU A 202 -11.11 3.87 -0.28
C LEU A 202 -12.26 2.89 -0.03
N GLY A 203 -13.47 3.18 -0.51
CA GLY A 203 -14.62 2.28 -0.34
C GLY A 203 -14.39 0.92 -1.01
N HIS A 204 -13.86 0.93 -2.24
CA HIS A 204 -13.52 -0.30 -2.95
C HIS A 204 -12.38 -1.07 -2.27
N HIS A 205 -11.32 -0.37 -1.87
CA HIS A 205 -10.22 -0.95 -1.09
C HIS A 205 -10.72 -1.64 0.17
N THR A 206 -11.54 -0.95 0.97
CA THR A 206 -12.08 -1.48 2.22
C THR A 206 -12.95 -2.71 2.02
N ILE A 207 -13.85 -2.71 1.02
CA ILE A 207 -14.71 -3.88 0.73
C ILE A 207 -13.85 -5.09 0.36
N GLU A 208 -12.84 -4.84 -0.45
CA GLU A 208 -11.98 -5.87 -0.98
C GLU A 208 -11.08 -6.50 0.10
N GLU A 209 -10.38 -5.66 0.84
CA GLU A 209 -9.61 -6.05 2.01
C GLU A 209 -10.49 -6.85 2.98
N THR A 210 -11.71 -6.37 3.25
CA THR A 210 -12.61 -7.05 4.18
C THR A 210 -12.95 -8.47 3.70
N LYS A 211 -13.18 -8.68 2.39
CA LYS A 211 -13.43 -10.00 1.83
C LYS A 211 -12.22 -10.93 1.96
N MET A 212 -11.01 -10.41 1.71
CA MET A 212 -9.76 -11.18 1.91
C MET A 212 -9.55 -11.52 3.39
N GLY A 213 -9.73 -10.55 4.28
CA GLY A 213 -9.56 -10.71 5.72
C GLY A 213 -10.53 -11.73 6.32
N ILE A 214 -11.80 -11.73 5.88
CA ILE A 214 -12.79 -12.75 6.29
C ILE A 214 -12.34 -14.15 5.87
N ALA A 215 -11.93 -14.33 4.61
CA ALA A 215 -11.48 -15.64 4.11
C ALA A 215 -10.27 -16.17 4.89
N LEU A 216 -9.29 -15.31 5.19
CA LEU A 216 -8.14 -15.67 6.03
C LEU A 216 -8.56 -16.01 7.46
N ALA A 217 -9.50 -15.25 8.03
CA ALA A 217 -9.96 -15.46 9.39
C ALA A 217 -10.70 -16.79 9.55
N GLU A 218 -11.50 -17.18 8.55
CA GLU A 218 -12.21 -18.46 8.49
C GLU A 218 -11.24 -19.64 8.41
N GLU A 219 -10.25 -19.57 7.51
CA GLU A 219 -9.24 -20.63 7.36
C GLU A 219 -8.40 -20.83 8.64
N LEU A 220 -8.07 -19.73 9.32
CA LEU A 220 -7.30 -19.77 10.57
C LEU A 220 -8.14 -19.99 11.83
N SER A 221 -9.47 -20.11 11.68
CA SER A 221 -10.41 -20.31 12.80
C SER A 221 -10.29 -19.25 13.92
N VAL A 222 -10.06 -17.99 13.54
CA VAL A 222 -9.99 -16.84 14.47
C VAL A 222 -11.30 -16.05 14.49
N LYS A 223 -11.39 -14.98 15.29
CA LYS A 223 -12.63 -14.20 15.43
C LYS A 223 -12.93 -13.39 14.16
N VAL A 224 -13.70 -13.98 13.25
CA VAL A 224 -14.09 -13.37 11.96
C VAL A 224 -14.75 -12.00 12.15
N ASP A 225 -15.60 -11.83 13.16
CA ASP A 225 -16.30 -10.55 13.41
C ASP A 225 -15.33 -9.40 13.76
N VAL A 226 -14.22 -9.71 14.46
CA VAL A 226 -13.20 -8.73 14.81
C VAL A 226 -12.43 -8.32 13.56
N VAL A 227 -12.01 -9.29 12.73
CA VAL A 227 -11.31 -9.00 11.46
C VAL A 227 -12.22 -8.23 10.51
N ARG A 228 -13.47 -8.64 10.36
CA ARG A 228 -14.47 -7.97 9.50
C ARG A 228 -14.64 -6.50 9.88
N LEU A 229 -14.86 -6.22 11.16
CA LEU A 229 -15.05 -4.85 11.63
C LEU A 229 -13.73 -4.06 11.64
N GLY A 230 -12.61 -4.75 11.88
CA GLY A 230 -11.25 -4.20 11.78
C GLY A 230 -10.95 -3.70 10.38
N CYS A 231 -11.12 -4.54 9.35
CA CYS A 231 -10.94 -4.17 7.95
C CYS A 231 -11.88 -3.03 7.53
N LEU A 232 -13.16 -3.06 7.94
CA LEU A 232 -14.10 -1.98 7.61
C LEU A 232 -13.68 -0.62 8.18
N LEU A 233 -13.03 -0.60 9.36
CA LEU A 233 -12.74 0.63 10.10
C LEU A 233 -11.26 1.03 10.12
N HIS A 234 -10.34 0.23 9.56
CA HIS A 234 -8.89 0.45 9.66
C HIS A 234 -8.49 1.89 9.29
N ASP A 235 -9.10 2.40 8.21
CA ASP A 235 -8.80 3.71 7.63
C ASP A 235 -9.86 4.79 7.91
N ILE A 236 -10.76 4.58 8.89
CA ILE A 236 -11.85 5.52 9.19
C ILE A 236 -11.35 6.93 9.52
N GLY A 237 -10.12 7.06 10.04
CA GLY A 237 -9.51 8.37 10.30
C GLY A 237 -9.20 9.18 9.03
N LYS A 238 -9.05 8.55 7.85
CA LYS A 238 -8.78 9.28 6.59
C LYS A 238 -9.93 10.18 6.14
N VAL A 239 -11.13 9.99 6.69
CA VAL A 239 -12.33 10.76 6.32
C VAL A 239 -12.86 11.65 7.45
N VAL A 240 -12.13 11.71 8.57
CA VAL A 240 -12.38 12.63 9.68
C VAL A 240 -11.37 13.77 9.56
N THR A 241 -11.82 14.90 9.03
CA THR A 241 -10.97 16.04 8.66
C THR A 241 -10.89 17.14 9.71
N ASP A 242 -11.78 17.10 10.71
CA ASP A 242 -11.95 18.18 11.68
C ASP A 242 -11.16 17.94 12.98
N GLU A 243 -10.46 16.81 13.09
CA GLU A 243 -9.64 16.43 14.24
C GLU A 243 -8.14 16.47 13.86
N GLU A 244 -7.30 17.00 14.76
CA GLU A 244 -5.85 17.02 14.57
C GLU A 244 -5.23 15.66 14.94
N GLY A 245 -4.34 15.14 14.09
CA GLY A 245 -3.62 13.88 14.31
C GLY A 245 -3.32 13.14 13.02
N ASN A 246 -2.54 12.06 13.11
CA ASN A 246 -2.46 11.10 12.00
C ASN A 246 -3.79 10.31 11.92
N HIS A 247 -4.06 9.67 10.78
CA HIS A 247 -5.34 8.97 10.58
C HIS A 247 -5.52 7.77 11.51
N ILE A 248 -4.45 7.21 12.05
CA ILE A 248 -4.50 6.10 13.01
C ILE A 248 -5.08 6.60 14.34
N ASP A 249 -4.52 7.66 14.90
CA ASP A 249 -4.95 8.24 16.18
C ASP A 249 -6.38 8.77 16.11
N VAL A 250 -6.72 9.43 14.99
CA VAL A 250 -8.09 9.90 14.71
C VAL A 250 -9.05 8.72 14.55
N GLY A 251 -8.62 7.65 13.86
CA GLY A 251 -9.40 6.42 13.70
C GLY A 251 -9.68 5.73 15.03
N VAL A 252 -8.67 5.58 15.88
CA VAL A 252 -8.78 5.02 17.24
C VAL A 252 -9.73 5.83 18.10
N THR A 253 -9.61 7.16 18.06
CA THR A 253 -10.48 8.07 18.84
C THR A 253 -11.91 7.99 18.35
N THR A 254 -12.12 7.98 17.03
CA THR A 254 -13.43 7.82 16.40
C THR A 254 -14.08 6.49 16.80
N ALA A 255 -13.36 5.38 16.68
CA ALA A 255 -13.87 4.06 17.04
C ALA A 255 -14.27 3.97 18.52
N LYS A 256 -13.46 4.51 19.43
CA LYS A 256 -13.79 4.59 20.86
C LYS A 256 -15.06 5.40 21.12
N LYS A 257 -15.23 6.54 20.44
CA LYS A 257 -16.42 7.40 20.57
C LYS A 257 -17.72 6.69 20.20
N PHE A 258 -17.67 5.80 19.20
CA PHE A 258 -18.81 4.98 18.79
C PHE A 258 -18.98 3.67 19.58
N GLY A 259 -18.16 3.44 20.62
CA GLY A 259 -18.26 2.24 21.45
C GLY A 259 -17.80 0.96 20.75
N ILE A 260 -16.92 1.07 19.75
CA ILE A 260 -16.36 -0.08 19.05
C ILE A 260 -15.50 -0.92 20.02
N PRO A 261 -15.58 -2.26 19.99
CA PRO A 261 -14.83 -3.12 20.90
C PRO A 261 -13.31 -2.89 20.84
N LYS A 262 -12.64 -3.05 21.98
CA LYS A 262 -11.19 -2.84 22.11
C LYS A 262 -10.37 -3.66 21.10
N GLU A 263 -10.78 -4.90 20.84
CA GLU A 263 -10.11 -5.80 19.90
C GLU A 263 -10.05 -5.20 18.48
N VAL A 264 -11.14 -4.56 18.04
CA VAL A 264 -11.22 -3.88 16.74
C VAL A 264 -10.46 -2.54 16.77
N VAL A 265 -10.54 -1.80 17.87
CA VAL A 265 -9.75 -0.58 18.06
C VAL A 265 -8.24 -0.87 17.97
N ASN A 266 -7.80 -2.03 18.47
CA ASN A 266 -6.42 -2.47 18.32
C ASN A 266 -6.05 -2.75 16.86
N CYS A 267 -6.94 -3.38 16.07
CA CYS A 267 -6.71 -3.54 14.64
C CYS A 267 -6.47 -2.18 13.95
N ILE A 268 -7.31 -1.19 14.25
CA ILE A 268 -7.13 0.19 13.73
C ILE A 268 -5.81 0.79 14.20
N ALA A 269 -5.39 0.57 15.45
CA ALA A 269 -4.15 1.14 15.97
C ALA A 269 -2.87 0.50 15.38
N GLU A 270 -2.97 -0.74 14.89
CA GLU A 270 -1.83 -1.60 14.54
C GLU A 270 -1.70 -1.85 13.03
N HIS A 271 -2.68 -1.45 12.20
CA HIS A 271 -2.72 -1.75 10.76
C HIS A 271 -1.60 -1.10 9.91
N HIS A 272 -0.72 -0.29 10.49
CA HIS A 272 0.47 0.24 9.82
C HIS A 272 1.78 -0.42 10.28
N GLU A 273 1.71 -1.40 11.19
CA GLU A 273 2.90 -2.04 11.79
C GLU A 273 3.80 -1.07 12.60
N ASP A 274 3.31 0.12 12.94
CA ASP A 274 4.03 1.09 13.79
C ASP A 274 4.21 0.60 15.23
N LYS A 275 3.45 -0.44 15.62
CA LYS A 275 3.48 -1.10 16.93
C LYS A 275 3.29 -2.61 16.75
N PRO A 276 3.80 -3.44 17.68
CA PRO A 276 3.58 -4.89 17.62
C PRO A 276 2.09 -5.23 17.63
N PHE A 277 1.71 -6.20 16.80
CA PHE A 277 0.34 -6.72 16.77
C PHE A 277 -0.03 -7.37 18.11
N SER A 278 -1.16 -6.96 18.68
CA SER A 278 -1.66 -7.49 19.94
C SER A 278 -2.46 -8.78 19.79
N SER A 279 -2.85 -9.13 18.56
CA SER A 279 -3.68 -10.29 18.24
C SER A 279 -3.42 -10.79 16.82
N ILE A 280 -3.83 -12.04 16.53
CA ILE A 280 -3.78 -12.58 15.16
C ILE A 280 -4.75 -11.79 14.27
N GLU A 281 -5.89 -11.36 14.81
CA GLU A 281 -6.87 -10.56 14.09
C GLU A 281 -6.28 -9.22 13.60
N SER A 282 -5.50 -8.53 14.43
CA SER A 282 -4.77 -7.32 14.01
C SER A 282 -3.79 -7.61 12.87
N TYR A 283 -3.09 -8.74 12.93
CA TYR A 283 -2.17 -9.16 11.88
C TYR A 283 -2.91 -9.44 10.57
N LEU A 284 -4.08 -10.09 10.62
CA LEU A 284 -4.88 -10.39 9.43
C LEU A 284 -5.45 -9.13 8.76
N VAL A 285 -5.85 -8.12 9.54
CA VAL A 285 -6.26 -6.82 8.99
C VAL A 285 -5.10 -6.18 8.22
N TRP A 286 -3.90 -6.15 8.79
CA TRP A 286 -2.71 -5.64 8.12
C TRP A 286 -2.35 -6.44 6.85
N VAL A 287 -2.39 -7.78 6.90
CA VAL A 287 -2.15 -8.63 5.73
C VAL A 287 -3.15 -8.34 4.62
N ALA A 288 -4.43 -8.19 4.96
CA ALA A 288 -5.48 -7.92 3.99
C ALA A 288 -5.32 -6.52 3.36
N ASP A 289 -4.99 -5.48 4.14
CA ASP A 289 -4.72 -4.13 3.64
C ASP A 289 -3.53 -4.13 2.66
N ALA A 290 -2.43 -4.76 3.08
CA ALA A 290 -1.23 -4.91 2.26
C ALA A 290 -1.52 -5.68 0.96
N ALA A 291 -2.32 -6.74 1.02
CA ALA A 291 -2.75 -7.53 -0.12
C ALA A 291 -3.61 -6.71 -1.09
N SER A 292 -4.62 -5.98 -0.60
CA SER A 292 -5.47 -5.13 -1.45
C SER A 292 -4.66 -4.03 -2.13
N GLY A 293 -3.78 -3.35 -1.38
CA GLY A 293 -3.02 -2.18 -1.85
C GLY A 293 -1.80 -2.49 -2.74
N SER A 294 -1.25 -3.72 -2.69
CA SER A 294 -0.03 -4.09 -3.43
C SER A 294 -0.29 -4.75 -4.79
N ARG A 295 -1.55 -4.92 -5.19
CA ARG A 295 -1.87 -5.58 -6.46
C ARG A 295 -1.44 -4.73 -7.66
N PRO A 296 -0.87 -5.34 -8.70
CA PRO A 296 -0.55 -4.64 -9.94
C PRO A 296 -1.78 -3.92 -10.50
N GLY A 297 -1.69 -2.59 -10.66
CA GLY A 297 -2.80 -1.75 -11.12
C GLY A 297 -3.73 -1.19 -10.04
N ALA A 298 -3.60 -1.60 -8.76
CA ALA A 298 -4.42 -1.07 -7.66
C ALA A 298 -4.06 0.38 -7.32
N ARG A 299 -2.77 0.73 -7.40
CA ARG A 299 -2.27 2.09 -7.20
C ARG A 299 -1.82 2.67 -8.53
N TYR A 300 -2.44 3.80 -8.91
CA TYR A 300 -2.11 4.54 -10.12
C TYR A 300 -1.49 5.88 -9.70
N GLU A 301 -0.16 5.97 -9.74
CA GLU A 301 0.47 7.27 -9.93
C GLU A 301 0.31 7.66 -11.41
N PRO A 302 0.03 8.93 -11.74
CA PRO A 302 0.00 9.39 -13.12
C PRO A 302 1.36 9.13 -13.77
N HIS A 303 1.43 8.08 -14.59
CA HIS A 303 2.68 7.63 -15.22
C HIS A 303 3.34 8.76 -16.03
N GLU A 304 2.55 9.63 -16.66
CA GLU A 304 3.07 10.79 -17.39
C GLU A 304 3.74 11.82 -16.49
N GLY A 305 3.17 12.09 -15.30
CA GLY A 305 3.76 13.00 -14.33
C GLY A 305 5.01 12.41 -13.69
N TYR A 306 5.04 11.09 -13.48
CA TYR A 306 6.24 10.38 -13.05
C TYR A 306 7.36 10.50 -14.09
N VAL A 307 7.10 10.13 -15.35
CA VAL A 307 8.11 10.19 -16.42
C VAL A 307 8.61 11.62 -16.64
N LYS A 308 7.72 12.60 -16.80
CA LYS A 308 8.12 14.01 -16.98
C LYS A 308 8.94 14.56 -15.80
N ARG A 309 8.68 14.11 -14.57
CA ARG A 309 9.46 14.51 -13.38
C ARG A 309 10.86 13.92 -13.42
N MET A 310 10.98 12.63 -13.74
CA MET A 310 12.26 11.95 -13.86
C MET A 310 13.08 12.56 -14.99
N ASP A 311 12.47 12.78 -16.15
CA ASP A 311 13.10 13.44 -17.30
C ASP A 311 13.63 14.83 -16.92
N LYS A 312 12.83 15.64 -16.22
CA LYS A 312 13.24 16.98 -15.77
C LYS A 312 14.45 16.92 -14.81
N ILE A 313 14.47 15.98 -13.88
CA ILE A 313 15.62 15.79 -12.97
C ILE A 313 16.85 15.36 -13.76
N GLU A 314 16.72 14.42 -14.69
CA GLU A 314 17.82 13.96 -15.53
C GLU A 314 18.36 15.07 -16.44
N GLU A 315 17.49 15.89 -17.03
CA GLU A 315 17.88 17.05 -17.85
C GLU A 315 18.63 18.11 -17.04
N LEU A 316 18.18 18.41 -15.83
CA LEU A 316 18.84 19.37 -14.93
C LEU A 316 20.28 18.95 -14.59
N VAL A 317 20.48 17.65 -14.43
CA VAL A 317 21.77 17.04 -14.07
C VAL A 317 22.68 16.89 -15.30
N LYS A 318 22.13 16.52 -16.46
CA LYS A 318 22.85 16.47 -17.74
C LYS A 318 23.37 17.83 -18.19
N GLY A 319 22.81 18.93 -17.67
CA GLY A 319 23.27 20.28 -17.97
C GLY A 319 24.60 20.68 -17.31
N PHE A 320 25.20 19.84 -16.46
CA PHE A 320 26.50 20.11 -15.85
C PHE A 320 27.65 19.59 -16.73
N GLU A 321 28.71 20.39 -16.81
CA GLU A 321 29.92 20.04 -17.59
C GLU A 321 30.60 18.78 -17.03
N GLY A 322 31.01 17.87 -17.92
CA GLY A 322 31.62 16.59 -17.58
C GLY A 322 30.64 15.47 -17.21
N VAL A 323 29.32 15.73 -17.20
CA VAL A 323 28.29 14.68 -17.02
C VAL A 323 27.96 14.03 -18.36
N GLU A 324 28.17 12.72 -18.47
CA GLU A 324 27.86 11.95 -19.68
C GLU A 324 26.39 11.48 -19.65
N THR A 325 25.97 10.87 -18.53
CA THR A 325 24.60 10.42 -18.33
C THR A 325 24.15 10.60 -16.89
N ALA A 326 22.85 10.77 -16.70
CA ALA A 326 22.22 10.86 -15.38
C ALA A 326 20.94 10.05 -15.39
N TYR A 327 20.66 9.36 -14.28
CA TYR A 327 19.47 8.55 -14.10
C TYR A 327 18.81 8.86 -12.76
N ALA A 328 17.51 9.09 -12.78
CA ALA A 328 16.70 9.29 -11.58
C ALA A 328 15.97 7.99 -11.19
N PHE A 329 16.23 7.49 -9.99
CA PHE A 329 15.62 6.30 -9.40
C PHE A 329 14.70 6.65 -8.23
N GLN A 330 13.86 5.69 -7.83
CA GLN A 330 13.00 5.80 -6.64
C GLN A 330 12.17 7.08 -6.62
N ALA A 331 11.46 7.38 -7.73
CA ALA A 331 10.67 8.60 -7.89
C ALA A 331 11.49 9.90 -7.72
N GLY A 332 12.76 9.90 -8.11
CA GLY A 332 13.65 11.06 -8.04
C GLY A 332 14.38 11.23 -6.69
N ARG A 333 14.27 10.25 -5.78
CA ARG A 333 14.96 10.26 -4.47
C ARG A 333 16.43 9.85 -4.53
N ASP A 334 16.83 9.14 -5.58
CA ASP A 334 18.20 8.72 -5.81
C ASP A 334 18.59 9.08 -7.24
N VAL A 335 19.59 9.93 -7.40
CA VAL A 335 20.09 10.37 -8.70
C VAL A 335 21.51 9.85 -8.87
N ARG A 336 21.72 9.06 -9.93
CA ARG A 336 23.05 8.56 -10.29
C ARG A 336 23.58 9.32 -11.48
N VAL A 337 24.81 9.80 -11.34
CA VAL A 337 25.48 10.65 -12.31
C VAL A 337 26.72 9.92 -12.79
N PHE A 338 26.86 9.73 -14.08
CA PHE A 338 28.03 9.14 -14.71
C PHE A 338 28.78 10.25 -15.43
N VAL A 339 30.07 10.38 -15.13
CA VAL A 339 30.93 11.44 -15.64
C VAL A 339 32.00 10.90 -16.57
N ASP A 340 32.47 11.73 -17.50
CA ASP A 340 33.63 11.38 -18.30
C ASP A 340 34.90 11.43 -17.41
N PRO A 341 35.61 10.30 -17.21
CA PRO A 341 36.81 10.27 -16.38
C PRO A 341 37.99 11.08 -16.92
N ASN A 342 37.95 11.52 -18.18
CA ASN A 342 38.96 12.37 -18.81
C ASN A 342 38.70 13.87 -18.58
N GLU A 343 37.45 14.26 -18.35
CA GLU A 343 37.06 15.65 -18.11
C GLU A 343 36.89 15.97 -16.62
N VAL A 344 36.52 14.97 -15.81
CA VAL A 344 36.29 15.12 -14.37
C VAL A 344 37.31 14.30 -13.58
N ASP A 345 38.11 14.97 -12.77
CA ASP A 345 39.01 14.34 -11.79
C ASP A 345 38.31 14.08 -10.44
N ASP A 346 38.99 13.41 -9.51
CA ASP A 346 38.37 12.97 -8.24
C ASP A 346 37.96 14.14 -7.33
N ASP A 347 38.71 15.24 -7.36
CA ASP A 347 38.39 16.45 -6.61
C ASP A 347 37.18 17.16 -7.23
N ARG A 348 37.15 17.30 -8.57
CA ARG A 348 36.02 17.88 -9.30
C ARG A 348 34.76 17.03 -9.16
N LEU A 349 34.88 15.70 -9.07
CA LEU A 349 33.75 14.79 -8.85
C LEU A 349 33.00 15.13 -7.54
N THR A 350 33.75 15.39 -6.47
CA THR A 350 33.18 15.74 -5.16
C THR A 350 32.46 17.10 -5.22
N VAL A 351 33.08 18.08 -5.89
CA VAL A 351 32.49 19.41 -6.08
C VAL A 351 31.24 19.35 -6.95
N LEU A 352 31.28 18.57 -8.04
CA LEU A 352 30.17 18.38 -8.96
C LEU A 352 28.93 17.78 -8.27
N VAL A 353 29.12 16.76 -7.43
CA VAL A 353 28.01 16.19 -6.62
C VAL A 353 27.37 17.25 -5.74
N HIS A 354 28.18 18.11 -5.11
CA HIS A 354 27.68 19.20 -4.28
C HIS A 354 26.89 20.25 -5.08
N GLU A 355 27.40 20.66 -6.24
CA GLU A 355 26.75 21.61 -7.15
C GLU A 355 25.40 21.06 -7.67
N ILE A 356 25.37 19.79 -8.08
CA ILE A 356 24.14 19.10 -8.53
C ILE A 356 23.11 19.06 -7.40
N THR A 357 23.54 18.71 -6.19
CA THR A 357 22.65 18.65 -5.02
C THR A 357 22.03 20.01 -4.73
N GLN A 358 22.81 21.10 -4.74
CA GLN A 358 22.29 22.45 -4.53
C GLN A 358 21.31 22.91 -5.62
N LYS A 359 21.56 22.52 -6.88
CA LYS A 359 20.66 22.90 -7.98
C LYS A 359 19.34 22.14 -7.91
N LEU A 360 19.38 20.84 -7.62
CA LEU A 360 18.19 20.03 -7.40
C LEU A 360 17.38 20.54 -6.20
N GLU A 361 18.03 20.95 -5.11
CA GLU A 361 17.33 21.53 -3.95
C GLU A 361 16.59 22.84 -4.27
N LYS A 362 17.09 23.63 -5.23
CA LYS A 362 16.48 24.91 -5.63
C LYS A 362 15.41 24.76 -6.71
N GLU A 363 15.60 23.85 -7.66
CA GLU A 363 14.80 23.78 -8.89
C GLU A 363 13.86 22.56 -8.94
N ALA A 364 14.11 21.52 -8.13
CA ALA A 364 13.20 20.38 -8.02
C ALA A 364 12.15 20.66 -6.94
N GLU A 365 10.89 20.81 -7.35
CA GLU A 365 9.76 20.82 -6.42
C GLU A 365 9.61 19.41 -5.82
N TYR A 366 10.26 19.16 -4.69
CA TYR A 366 10.31 17.83 -4.08
C TYR A 366 10.12 17.86 -2.57
N ALA A 367 9.39 16.86 -2.05
CA ALA A 367 9.17 16.63 -0.63
C ALA A 367 10.07 15.49 -0.12
N GLY A 368 11.24 15.85 0.43
CA GLY A 368 12.16 14.94 1.09
C GLY A 368 13.62 15.19 0.71
N GLN A 369 14.51 14.26 1.06
CA GLN A 369 15.93 14.31 0.68
C GLN A 369 16.17 13.59 -0.65
N ILE A 370 16.97 14.19 -1.53
CA ILE A 370 17.49 13.57 -2.76
C ILE A 370 18.93 13.15 -2.49
N LYS A 371 19.22 11.87 -2.69
CA LYS A 371 20.59 11.35 -2.64
C LYS A 371 21.20 11.44 -4.03
N VAL A 372 22.34 12.12 -4.16
CA VAL A 372 23.10 12.20 -5.41
C VAL A 372 24.36 11.34 -5.29
N THR A 373 24.55 10.42 -6.23
CA THR A 373 25.75 9.57 -6.32
C THR A 373 26.42 9.79 -7.67
N ALA A 374 27.64 10.32 -7.70
CA ALA A 374 28.43 10.36 -8.93
C ALA A 374 29.38 9.16 -9.04
N VAL A 375 29.51 8.62 -10.24
CA VAL A 375 30.34 7.47 -10.59
C VAL A 375 31.27 7.88 -11.71
N ARG A 376 32.57 7.81 -11.44
CA ARG A 376 33.64 7.94 -12.41
C ARG A 376 34.22 6.55 -12.64
N GLU A 377 34.09 6.01 -13.85
CA GLU A 377 34.52 4.63 -14.16
C GLU A 377 35.42 4.62 -15.39
N THR A 378 36.59 4.01 -15.27
CA THR A 378 37.49 3.72 -16.40
C THR A 378 37.50 2.22 -16.66
N ARG A 379 37.14 1.79 -17.87
CA ARG A 379 37.15 0.38 -18.27
C ARG A 379 38.27 0.12 -19.27
N ALA A 380 39.13 -0.85 -18.96
CA ALA A 380 40.10 -1.41 -19.90
C ALA A 380 39.75 -2.88 -20.13
N VAL A 381 39.66 -3.29 -21.40
CA VAL A 381 39.33 -4.64 -21.81
C VAL A 381 40.41 -5.14 -22.75
N ASP A 382 40.90 -6.35 -22.51
CA ASP A 382 41.80 -7.07 -23.42
C ASP A 382 41.23 -8.47 -23.67
N THR A 383 41.50 -9.03 -24.84
CA THR A 383 40.98 -10.35 -25.24
C THR A 383 42.11 -11.20 -25.75
N THR A 384 42.29 -12.40 -25.18
CA THR A 384 43.26 -13.36 -25.67
C THR A 384 42.77 -13.99 -26.97
N SER A 385 43.67 -14.18 -27.94
CA SER A 385 43.37 -14.96 -29.14
C SER A 385 43.55 -16.46 -28.84
N ALA A 386 42.59 -17.28 -29.26
CA ALA A 386 42.76 -18.75 -29.24
C ALA A 386 43.88 -19.18 -30.20
N LYS A 387 44.69 -20.17 -29.80
CA LYS A 387 45.74 -20.77 -30.65
C LYS A 387 45.16 -21.67 -31.72
#